data_AF-A0A4D4K8D5-F1
#
_entry.id   AF-A0A4D4K8D5-F1
#
_cell.length_a   1.000
_cell.length_b   1.000
_cell.length_c   1.000
_cell.angle_alpha   90.00
_cell.angle_beta   90.00
_cell.angle_gamma   90.00
#
_symmetry.space_group_name_H-M   'P 1'
#
loop_
_entity.id
_entity.type
_entity.pdbx_description
1 polymer ?
#
loop_
_entity_poly.entity_id
_entity_poly.type
_entity_poly.pdbx_seq_one_letter_code
_entity_poly.pdbx_strand_id
1 'polypeptide(L)'
;MAGPGRRRPPGAGEPQGPGRPRAVELEAELTELGAKVTLAACDVTDRAALAETLAAIPADQPLTAVVHTAAVIEDGVIEGLTPDQVERVLRLKVDATRHLHELTRDLDLTAFVLCSHFSATFGAPGQGNQAPGNAFLHSFAEQRRADGLPATTLTFGPWGDGATVDGAVGDRMRRHGINEMAPEPATTTLQHALDRDETALTVIDMDWRRFTLAFTADRSRPLLHDLPEAREVVEEMAAAEADGGGAAAGAALAGQLAALPETERERVLLDLVRSAVAAVLGHSGAQAVEAGRAFKELGFDSLTAVELRNRLGAASGLKLPPSLIFDHPTPAAVAAYLRAGIAPDEAADGTAVLEELDKLETALTGTAPDNITRARITMRLQSLMAKWNESDGTAVTAEPATTAAPERPAKDTVDAEQLQSASDEELFAFINKGLGRA
;
A
#
# COMPACT_ATOMS: atom_id res chain seq x y z
N MET A 1 6.28 41.99 -1.38
CA MET A 1 4.84 42.32 -1.32
C MET A 1 4.17 41.77 -2.56
N ALA A 2 3.03 41.09 -2.37
CA ALA A 2 2.06 40.57 -3.36
C ALA A 2 2.51 39.42 -4.30
N GLY A 3 1.93 38.22 -4.06
CA GLY A 3 1.97 37.02 -4.93
C GLY A 3 0.99 37.11 -6.12
N PRO A 4 0.31 36.02 -6.56
CA PRO A 4 0.50 34.60 -6.30
C PRO A 4 0.60 33.75 -7.61
N GLY A 5 1.01 32.48 -7.46
CA GLY A 5 0.51 31.37 -8.27
C GLY A 5 0.94 31.26 -9.74
N ARG A 6 1.91 30.39 -10.01
CA ARG A 6 1.84 29.45 -11.16
C ARG A 6 2.44 28.11 -10.77
N ARG A 7 1.56 27.11 -10.65
CA ARG A 7 1.92 25.69 -10.71
C ARG A 7 2.68 25.46 -12.01
N ARG A 8 3.93 25.00 -11.95
CA ARG A 8 4.59 24.38 -13.10
C ARG A 8 4.20 22.89 -13.11
N PRO A 9 3.79 22.33 -14.25
CA PRO A 9 3.61 20.88 -14.37
C PRO A 9 4.98 20.19 -14.29
N PRO A 10 5.06 18.93 -13.84
CA PRO A 10 6.29 18.15 -13.93
C PRO A 10 6.57 17.89 -15.41
N GLY A 11 7.63 18.51 -15.93
CA GLY A 11 8.10 18.27 -17.28
C GLY A 11 8.72 16.88 -17.37
N ALA A 12 8.24 16.09 -18.34
CA ALA A 12 8.82 14.83 -18.75
C ALA A 12 10.30 15.00 -19.14
N GLY A 13 11.09 13.94 -18.92
CA GLY A 13 12.55 13.89 -19.05
C GLY A 13 13.17 14.64 -20.23
N GLU A 14 13.67 15.85 -19.95
CA GLU A 14 14.70 16.49 -20.77
C GLU A 14 16.07 16.30 -20.10
N PRO A 15 17.13 15.93 -20.85
CA PRO A 15 18.49 15.84 -20.31
C PRO A 15 18.94 17.17 -19.67
N GLN A 16 19.42 17.10 -18.43
CA GLN A 16 19.83 18.25 -17.63
C GLN A 16 21.25 18.69 -18.04
N GLY A 17 21.35 19.55 -19.07
CA GLY A 17 22.63 19.97 -19.66
C GLY A 17 23.23 21.30 -19.11
N PRO A 18 24.44 21.68 -19.58
CA PRO A 18 25.28 22.79 -19.10
C PRO A 18 24.72 24.22 -19.30
N GLY A 19 23.49 24.37 -19.81
CA GLY A 19 22.87 25.66 -20.10
C GLY A 19 21.91 26.20 -19.02
N ARG A 20 21.78 25.54 -17.85
CA ARG A 20 20.85 25.97 -16.79
C ARG A 20 21.54 26.88 -15.75
N PRO A 21 20.85 27.93 -15.24
CA PRO A 21 21.42 28.87 -14.27
C PRO A 21 22.06 28.20 -13.05
N ARG A 22 21.38 27.21 -12.45
CA ARG A 22 21.91 26.50 -11.27
C ARG A 22 23.17 25.68 -11.53
N ALA A 23 23.32 25.13 -12.74
CA ALA A 23 24.50 24.33 -13.08
C ALA A 23 25.76 25.22 -13.17
N VAL A 24 25.60 26.40 -13.77
CA VAL A 24 26.67 27.42 -13.88
C VAL A 24 27.02 28.00 -12.50
N GLU A 25 26.02 28.27 -11.66
CA GLU A 25 26.24 28.71 -10.27
C GLU A 25 27.02 27.66 -9.47
N LEU A 26 26.61 26.39 -9.55
CA LEU A 26 27.29 25.29 -8.83
C LEU A 26 28.72 25.08 -9.34
N GLU A 27 28.95 25.20 -10.65
CA GLU A 27 30.30 25.15 -11.23
C GLU A 27 31.19 26.27 -10.66
N ALA A 28 30.66 27.49 -10.56
CA ALA A 28 31.38 28.62 -9.98
C ALA A 28 31.69 28.38 -8.48
N GLU A 29 30.71 27.96 -7.69
CA GLU A 29 30.87 27.63 -6.27
C GLU A 29 31.97 26.58 -6.05
N LEU A 30 31.95 25.48 -6.81
CA LEU A 30 32.95 24.42 -6.70
C LEU A 30 34.34 24.85 -7.17
N THR A 31 34.40 25.71 -8.19
CA THR A 31 35.67 26.28 -8.68
C THR A 31 36.28 27.24 -7.66
N GLU A 32 35.47 28.05 -6.97
CA GLU A 32 35.92 28.90 -5.85
C GLU A 32 36.48 28.09 -4.68
N LEU A 33 35.95 26.87 -4.46
CA LEU A 33 36.47 25.92 -3.48
C LEU A 33 37.73 25.17 -3.95
N GLY A 34 38.21 25.43 -5.17
CA GLY A 34 39.47 24.90 -5.70
C GLY A 34 39.34 23.65 -6.57
N ALA A 35 38.13 23.18 -6.88
CA ALA A 35 37.93 22.06 -7.78
C ALA A 35 38.04 22.51 -9.25
N LYS A 36 38.48 21.59 -10.13
CA LYS A 36 38.28 21.74 -11.57
C LYS A 36 36.98 21.04 -11.94
N VAL A 37 36.04 21.78 -12.52
CA VAL A 37 34.73 21.26 -12.89
C VAL A 37 34.62 21.18 -14.40
N THR A 38 33.95 20.15 -14.90
CA THR A 38 33.60 20.01 -16.32
C THR A 38 32.16 19.54 -16.39
N LEU A 39 31.30 20.35 -17.03
CA LEU A 39 29.91 20.00 -17.27
C LEU A 39 29.78 19.38 -18.66
N ALA A 40 29.35 18.12 -18.72
CA ALA A 40 29.11 17.41 -19.97
C ALA A 40 27.61 17.17 -20.18
N ALA A 41 27.12 17.38 -21.41
CA ALA A 41 25.78 16.96 -21.81
C ALA A 41 25.83 15.51 -22.26
N CYS A 42 25.32 14.60 -21.43
CA CYS A 42 25.34 13.16 -21.72
C CYS A 42 24.07 12.49 -21.21
N ASP A 43 23.41 11.72 -22.08
CA ASP A 43 22.40 10.74 -21.64
C ASP A 43 23.13 9.45 -21.26
N VAL A 44 23.16 9.14 -19.97
CA VAL A 44 23.82 7.93 -19.44
C VAL A 44 23.15 6.63 -19.89
N THR A 45 21.92 6.70 -20.41
CA THR A 45 21.22 5.55 -21.02
C THR A 45 21.64 5.33 -22.49
N ASP A 46 22.36 6.27 -23.10
CA ASP A 46 23.04 6.09 -24.39
C ASP A 46 24.49 5.68 -24.16
N ARG A 47 24.79 4.40 -24.40
CA ARG A 47 26.13 3.83 -24.20
C ARG A 47 27.20 4.51 -25.07
N ALA A 48 26.86 4.93 -26.29
CA ALA A 48 27.83 5.55 -27.19
C ALA A 48 28.16 6.97 -26.72
N ALA A 49 27.14 7.76 -26.38
CA ALA A 49 27.33 9.10 -25.83
C ALA A 49 28.10 9.08 -24.49
N LEU A 50 27.84 8.10 -23.64
CA LEU A 50 28.58 7.91 -22.40
C LEU A 50 30.05 7.53 -22.66
N ALA A 51 30.32 6.64 -23.62
CA ALA A 51 31.68 6.28 -24.00
C ALA A 51 32.48 7.49 -24.52
N GLU A 52 31.87 8.33 -25.37
CA GLU A 52 32.48 9.57 -25.84
C GLU A 52 32.78 10.54 -24.68
N THR A 53 31.86 10.66 -23.74
CA THR A 53 32.02 11.52 -22.55
C THR A 53 33.18 11.04 -21.67
N LEU A 54 33.28 9.73 -21.43
CA LEU A 54 34.36 9.14 -20.64
C LEU A 54 35.72 9.25 -21.35
N ALA A 55 35.75 9.11 -22.68
CA ALA A 55 36.97 9.25 -23.47
C ALA A 55 37.51 10.69 -23.51
N ALA A 56 36.67 11.69 -23.24
CA ALA A 56 37.07 13.10 -23.17
C ALA A 56 37.80 13.46 -21.85
N ILE A 57 37.84 12.56 -20.87
CA ILE A 57 38.54 12.78 -19.60
C ILE A 57 40.06 12.84 -19.85
N PRO A 58 40.77 13.88 -19.40
CA PRO A 58 42.21 14.03 -19.64
C PRO A 58 43.03 12.88 -19.05
N ALA A 59 44.00 12.38 -19.81
CA ALA A 59 44.84 11.25 -19.38
C ALA A 59 45.76 11.57 -18.18
N ASP A 60 46.06 12.85 -17.93
CA ASP A 60 46.80 13.31 -16.75
C ASP A 60 45.93 13.38 -15.48
N GLN A 61 44.60 13.25 -15.63
CA GLN A 61 43.61 13.27 -14.56
C GLN A 61 42.61 12.12 -14.78
N PRO A 62 43.06 10.85 -14.67
CA PRO A 62 42.23 9.70 -14.99
C PRO A 62 41.02 9.59 -14.05
N LEU A 63 39.94 8.98 -14.56
CA LEU A 63 38.75 8.69 -13.77
C LEU A 63 39.07 7.68 -12.67
N THR A 64 38.87 8.08 -11.41
CA THR A 64 39.15 7.25 -10.22
C THR A 64 37.89 6.92 -9.41
N ALA A 65 36.77 7.58 -9.68
CA ALA A 65 35.52 7.35 -8.97
C ALA A 65 34.31 7.61 -9.86
N VAL A 66 33.26 6.80 -9.69
CA VAL A 66 31.94 7.01 -10.30
C VAL A 66 30.91 7.17 -9.19
N VAL A 67 30.04 8.18 -9.29
CA VAL A 67 28.88 8.35 -8.39
C VAL A 67 27.61 8.48 -9.25
N HIS A 68 26.79 7.43 -9.26
CA HIS A 68 25.55 7.38 -10.03
C HIS A 68 24.38 7.92 -9.21
N THR A 69 23.95 9.14 -9.53
CA THR A 69 22.81 9.82 -8.88
C THR A 69 21.61 9.99 -9.79
N ALA A 70 21.70 9.56 -11.06
CA ALA A 70 20.66 9.82 -12.03
C ALA A 70 19.37 9.07 -11.67
N ALA A 71 18.29 9.83 -11.55
CA ALA A 71 16.97 9.31 -11.24
C ALA A 71 15.90 10.19 -11.89
N VAL A 72 14.78 9.57 -12.22
CA VAL A 72 13.52 10.26 -12.53
C VAL A 72 12.51 9.86 -11.47
N ILE A 73 11.57 10.73 -11.12
CA ILE A 73 10.50 10.44 -10.15
C ILE A 73 9.18 10.42 -10.93
N GLU A 74 8.53 9.25 -10.97
CA GLU A 74 7.25 9.04 -11.66
C GLU A 74 6.32 8.21 -10.77
N ASP A 75 5.91 8.78 -9.63
CA ASP A 75 5.10 8.06 -8.64
C ASP A 75 3.74 7.62 -9.21
N GLY A 76 3.37 6.38 -8.94
CA GLY A 76 2.10 5.80 -9.35
C GLY A 76 1.76 4.54 -8.56
N VAL A 77 0.48 4.37 -8.23
CA VAL A 77 -0.03 3.09 -7.73
C VAL A 77 0.16 2.03 -8.80
N ILE A 78 0.43 0.78 -8.41
CA ILE A 78 0.78 -0.29 -9.35
C ILE A 78 -0.26 -0.44 -10.47
N GLU A 79 -1.55 -0.36 -10.14
CA GLU A 79 -2.66 -0.45 -11.11
C GLU A 79 -2.71 0.72 -12.11
N GLY A 80 -2.13 1.86 -11.76
CA GLY A 80 -2.08 3.06 -12.58
C GLY A 80 -0.76 3.25 -13.33
N LEU A 81 0.24 2.39 -13.10
CA LEU A 81 1.53 2.46 -13.78
C LEU A 81 1.41 1.89 -15.21
N THR A 82 1.92 2.63 -16.18
CA THR A 82 2.06 2.12 -17.55
C THR A 82 3.43 1.45 -17.75
N PRO A 83 3.55 0.50 -18.69
CA PRO A 83 4.84 -0.09 -19.04
C PRO A 83 5.92 0.96 -19.38
N ASP A 84 5.55 2.01 -20.11
CA ASP A 84 6.49 3.08 -20.48
C ASP A 84 7.02 3.86 -19.25
N GLN A 85 6.19 4.06 -18.23
CA GLN A 85 6.62 4.69 -16.96
C GLN A 85 7.62 3.80 -16.22
N VAL A 86 7.38 2.49 -16.23
CA VAL A 86 8.31 1.51 -15.63
C VAL A 86 9.62 1.49 -16.41
N GLU A 87 9.56 1.42 -17.74
CA GLU A 87 10.74 1.37 -18.60
C GLU A 87 11.63 2.59 -18.41
N ARG A 88 11.08 3.81 -18.42
CA ARG A 88 11.88 5.04 -18.26
C ARG A 88 12.67 5.06 -16.94
N VAL A 89 12.03 4.64 -15.85
CA VAL A 89 12.67 4.56 -14.54
C VAL A 89 13.77 3.50 -14.52
N LEU A 90 13.48 2.32 -15.06
CA LEU A 90 14.44 1.22 -15.07
C LEU A 90 15.63 1.51 -15.99
N ARG A 91 15.46 2.17 -17.15
CA ARG A 91 16.57 2.54 -18.02
C ARG A 91 17.62 3.40 -17.30
N LEU A 92 17.17 4.37 -16.50
CA LEU A 92 18.08 5.25 -15.75
C LEU A 92 18.81 4.55 -14.60
N LYS A 93 18.24 3.49 -14.02
CA LYS A 93 18.87 2.74 -12.91
C LYS A 93 19.64 1.52 -13.39
N VAL A 94 19.06 0.75 -14.30
CA VAL A 94 19.59 -0.52 -14.80
C VAL A 94 20.57 -0.27 -15.94
N ASP A 95 20.10 0.28 -17.07
CA ASP A 95 20.92 0.39 -18.27
C ASP A 95 22.11 1.34 -18.05
N ALA A 96 21.86 2.50 -17.42
CA ALA A 96 22.94 3.44 -17.08
C ALA A 96 24.02 2.80 -16.19
N THR A 97 23.62 2.03 -15.17
CA THR A 97 24.57 1.33 -14.29
C THR A 97 25.34 0.26 -15.05
N ARG A 98 24.68 -0.49 -15.94
CA ARG A 98 25.34 -1.48 -16.79
C ARG A 98 26.33 -0.82 -17.76
N HIS A 99 25.98 0.30 -18.37
CA HIS A 99 26.90 1.04 -19.25
C HIS A 99 28.09 1.58 -18.48
N LEU A 100 27.87 2.23 -17.32
CA LEU A 100 28.94 2.69 -16.45
C LEU A 100 29.87 1.55 -16.06
N HIS A 101 29.32 0.41 -15.66
CA HIS A 101 30.10 -0.79 -15.37
C HIS A 101 30.95 -1.24 -16.55
N GLU A 102 30.32 -1.50 -17.71
CA GLU A 102 30.99 -2.03 -18.89
C GLU A 102 32.09 -1.10 -19.41
N LEU A 103 31.88 0.21 -19.33
CA LEU A 103 32.81 1.23 -19.84
C LEU A 103 33.93 1.57 -18.85
N THR A 104 33.78 1.22 -17.57
CA THR A 104 34.76 1.55 -16.52
C THR A 104 35.36 0.35 -15.79
N ARG A 105 34.93 -0.88 -16.10
CA ARG A 105 35.36 -2.11 -15.40
C ARG A 105 36.87 -2.37 -15.41
N ASP A 106 37.57 -1.90 -16.45
CA ASP A 106 39.01 -2.11 -16.61
C ASP A 106 39.82 -0.87 -16.18
N LEU A 107 39.16 0.15 -15.62
CA LEU A 107 39.80 1.32 -15.03
C LEU A 107 40.13 1.06 -13.56
N ASP A 108 41.18 1.71 -13.07
CA ASP A 108 41.61 1.64 -11.67
C ASP A 108 40.73 2.54 -10.77
N LEU A 109 39.44 2.21 -10.71
CA LEU A 109 38.50 2.91 -9.86
C LEU A 109 38.75 2.56 -8.40
N THR A 110 38.71 3.59 -7.56
CA THR A 110 38.72 3.47 -6.09
C THR A 110 37.31 3.47 -5.51
N ALA A 111 36.32 3.99 -6.26
CA ALA A 111 34.92 4.02 -5.83
C ALA A 111 33.94 3.88 -7.01
N PHE A 112 32.85 3.15 -6.77
CA PHE A 112 31.71 3.06 -7.68
C PHE A 112 30.42 3.12 -6.84
N VAL A 113 29.90 4.33 -6.66
CA VAL A 113 28.80 4.62 -5.74
C VAL A 113 27.48 4.65 -6.49
N LEU A 114 26.48 3.95 -5.97
CA LEU A 114 25.12 3.90 -6.49
C LEU A 114 24.16 4.51 -5.49
N CYS A 115 23.52 5.62 -5.85
CA CYS A 115 22.50 6.24 -5.00
C CYS A 115 21.14 5.55 -5.22
N SER A 116 20.67 4.89 -4.16
CA SER A 116 19.40 4.18 -4.07
C SER A 116 18.46 4.91 -3.10
N HIS A 117 17.24 4.40 -2.95
CA HIS A 117 16.20 4.96 -2.10
C HIS A 117 15.59 3.89 -1.19
N PHE A 118 15.18 4.27 0.03
CA PHE A 118 14.65 3.35 1.05
C PHE A 118 13.48 2.48 0.55
N SER A 119 12.78 2.89 -0.51
CA SER A 119 11.73 2.13 -1.16
C SER A 119 12.18 0.75 -1.66
N ALA A 120 13.48 0.53 -1.93
CA ALA A 120 14.01 -0.81 -2.23
C ALA A 120 14.02 -1.76 -1.03
N THR A 121 14.09 -1.23 0.19
CA THR A 121 14.21 -2.02 1.42
C THR A 121 12.83 -2.25 2.04
N PHE A 122 12.09 -1.17 2.25
CA PHE A 122 10.81 -1.22 2.96
C PHE A 122 9.61 -1.25 2.01
N GLY A 123 9.80 -0.92 0.73
CA GLY A 123 8.70 -0.51 -0.13
C GLY A 123 8.20 0.89 0.23
N ALA A 124 7.52 1.52 -0.71
CA ALA A 124 6.85 2.79 -0.47
C ALA A 124 5.61 2.90 -1.38
N PRO A 125 4.48 3.41 -0.87
CA PRO A 125 3.30 3.64 -1.69
C PRO A 125 3.63 4.54 -2.90
N GLY A 126 3.19 4.13 -4.09
CA GLY A 126 3.45 4.87 -5.31
C GLY A 126 4.84 4.63 -5.95
N GLN A 127 5.72 3.86 -5.32
CA GLN A 127 7.09 3.63 -5.79
C GLN A 127 7.26 2.28 -6.52
N GLY A 128 6.18 1.73 -7.09
CA GLY A 128 6.19 0.39 -7.71
C GLY A 128 7.12 0.24 -8.91
N ASN A 129 7.39 1.34 -9.63
CA ASN A 129 8.36 1.41 -10.73
C ASN A 129 9.80 1.70 -10.26
N GLN A 130 9.97 2.41 -9.13
CA GLN A 130 11.28 2.79 -8.59
C GLN A 130 11.93 1.71 -7.75
N ALA A 131 11.15 1.06 -6.89
CA ALA A 131 11.65 0.07 -5.94
C ALA A 131 12.40 -1.08 -6.64
N PRO A 132 11.93 -1.65 -7.78
CA PRO A 132 12.69 -2.68 -8.50
C PRO A 132 14.03 -2.18 -9.03
N GLY A 133 14.08 -0.95 -9.58
CA GLY A 133 15.33 -0.36 -10.06
C GLY A 133 16.33 -0.10 -8.94
N ASN A 134 15.86 0.37 -7.78
CA ASN A 134 16.69 0.54 -6.59
C ASN A 134 17.18 -0.82 -6.04
N ALA A 135 16.32 -1.85 -6.00
CA ALA A 135 16.72 -3.20 -5.59
C ALA A 135 17.75 -3.84 -6.54
N PHE A 136 17.66 -3.53 -7.84
CA PHE A 136 18.70 -3.89 -8.82
C PHE A 136 20.05 -3.27 -8.45
N LEU A 137 20.11 -1.99 -8.06
CA LEU A 137 21.37 -1.33 -7.67
C LEU A 137 22.06 -2.05 -6.50
N HIS A 138 21.28 -2.47 -5.50
CA HIS A 138 21.80 -3.21 -4.35
C HIS A 138 22.44 -4.53 -4.80
N SER A 139 21.69 -5.31 -5.58
CA SER A 139 22.13 -6.62 -6.07
C SER A 139 23.33 -6.49 -7.01
N PHE A 140 23.38 -5.41 -7.81
CA PHE A 140 24.48 -5.11 -8.71
C PHE A 140 25.77 -4.76 -7.95
N ALA A 141 25.68 -3.99 -6.85
CA ALA A 141 26.86 -3.68 -6.03
C ALA A 141 27.45 -4.95 -5.40
N GLU A 142 26.61 -5.83 -4.86
CA GLU A 142 27.02 -7.15 -4.35
C GLU A 142 27.73 -7.98 -5.44
N GLN A 143 27.15 -8.06 -6.64
CA GLN A 143 27.77 -8.77 -7.76
C GLN A 143 29.12 -8.16 -8.16
N ARG A 144 29.20 -6.83 -8.26
CA ARG A 144 30.44 -6.13 -8.64
C ARG A 144 31.55 -6.34 -7.61
N ARG A 145 31.20 -6.38 -6.31
CA ARG A 145 32.12 -6.74 -5.22
C ARG A 145 32.57 -8.18 -5.30
N ALA A 146 31.68 -9.12 -5.62
CA ALA A 146 32.03 -10.51 -5.85
C ALA A 146 33.02 -10.70 -7.01
N ASP A 147 32.96 -9.81 -8.01
CA ASP A 147 33.92 -9.75 -9.12
C ASP A 147 35.25 -9.06 -8.76
N GLY A 148 35.44 -8.66 -7.49
CA GLY A 148 36.65 -7.99 -7.01
C GLY A 148 36.74 -6.51 -7.37
N LEU A 149 35.65 -5.90 -7.81
CA LEU A 149 35.58 -4.48 -8.21
C LEU A 149 34.87 -3.66 -7.11
N PRO A 150 35.27 -2.39 -6.89
CA PRO A 150 34.62 -1.57 -5.87
C PRO A 150 33.17 -1.30 -6.26
N ALA A 151 32.28 -1.34 -5.27
CA ALA A 151 30.90 -0.87 -5.37
C ALA A 151 30.31 -0.56 -3.99
N THR A 152 29.59 0.55 -3.89
CA THR A 152 28.88 0.94 -2.67
C THR A 152 27.50 1.44 -3.04
N THR A 153 26.44 0.83 -2.51
CA THR A 153 25.08 1.34 -2.64
C THR A 153 24.69 2.09 -1.38
N LEU A 154 24.27 3.35 -1.55
CA LEU A 154 23.73 4.17 -0.47
C LEU A 154 22.23 4.35 -0.65
N THR A 155 21.48 3.84 0.30
CA THR A 155 20.03 3.82 0.26
C THR A 155 19.50 4.92 1.17
N PHE A 156 19.18 6.07 0.57
CA PHE A 156 18.79 7.25 1.33
C PHE A 156 17.29 7.30 1.64
N GLY A 157 16.97 7.77 2.84
CA GLY A 157 15.71 8.42 3.17
C GLY A 157 15.56 9.79 2.46
N PRO A 158 14.43 10.48 2.63
CA PRO A 158 14.25 11.80 2.04
C PRO A 158 15.24 12.81 2.61
N TRP A 159 15.75 13.72 1.77
CA TRP A 159 16.62 14.81 2.18
C TRP A 159 15.82 16.11 2.24
N GLY A 160 16.11 16.94 3.23
CA GLY A 160 15.46 18.23 3.43
C GLY A 160 15.86 18.86 4.75
N ASP A 161 15.54 20.13 4.91
CA ASP A 161 15.73 20.89 6.14
C ASP A 161 14.41 21.02 6.94
N GLY A 162 13.40 20.22 6.60
CA GLY A 162 12.05 20.31 7.16
C GLY A 162 11.26 21.53 6.70
N ALA A 163 11.86 22.45 5.95
CA ALA A 163 11.24 23.66 5.42
C ALA A 163 11.05 23.63 3.89
N THR A 164 11.81 22.79 3.18
CA THR A 164 11.93 22.85 1.70
C THR A 164 11.07 21.84 0.93
N VAL A 165 10.49 20.84 1.60
CA VAL A 165 9.35 20.06 1.04
C VAL A 165 8.06 20.58 1.66
N ASP A 166 7.73 21.84 1.37
CA ASP A 166 6.42 22.40 1.67
C ASP A 166 5.39 21.75 0.72
N GLY A 167 4.68 20.74 1.22
CA GLY A 167 3.71 19.99 0.45
C GLY A 167 3.21 18.70 1.10
N ALA A 168 2.04 18.26 0.67
CA ALA A 168 1.32 17.11 1.20
C ALA A 168 2.12 15.78 1.23
N VAL A 169 3.18 15.65 0.41
CA VAL A 169 4.03 14.44 0.35
C VAL A 169 4.99 14.37 1.54
N GLY A 170 5.65 15.47 1.90
CA GLY A 170 6.54 15.53 3.07
C GLY A 170 5.78 15.35 4.37
N ASP A 171 4.62 16.01 4.50
CA ASP A 171 3.70 15.81 5.63
C ASP A 171 3.21 14.36 5.74
N ARG A 172 2.96 13.71 4.60
CA ARG A 172 2.60 12.29 4.60
C ARG A 172 3.78 11.44 5.08
N MET A 173 4.99 11.63 4.58
CA MET A 173 6.15 10.85 5.02
C MET A 173 6.39 10.98 6.54
N ARG A 174 6.37 12.22 7.07
CA ARG A 174 6.52 12.48 8.51
C ARG A 174 5.43 11.82 9.36
N ARG A 175 4.18 11.81 8.88
CA ARG A 175 3.07 11.10 9.57
C ARG A 175 3.32 9.60 9.67
N HIS A 176 3.99 9.01 8.69
CA HIS A 176 4.36 7.59 8.69
C HIS A 176 5.73 7.32 9.32
N GLY A 177 6.29 8.30 10.05
CA GLY A 177 7.55 8.16 10.76
C GLY A 177 8.80 8.28 9.88
N ILE A 178 8.69 8.70 8.62
CA ILE A 178 9.83 8.90 7.73
C ILE A 178 10.21 10.38 7.77
N ASN A 179 11.35 10.69 8.36
CA ASN A 179 11.81 12.06 8.55
C ASN A 179 12.80 12.48 7.45
N GLU A 180 12.81 13.78 7.14
CA GLU A 180 13.79 14.37 6.24
C GLU A 180 15.14 14.51 6.95
N MET A 181 16.21 14.12 6.27
CA MET A 181 17.58 14.29 6.75
C MET A 181 18.20 15.55 6.16
N ALA A 182 18.92 16.31 6.99
CA ALA A 182 19.77 17.37 6.49
C ALA A 182 20.83 16.80 5.52
N PRO A 183 21.19 17.51 4.43
CA PRO A 183 22.18 17.02 3.48
C PRO A 183 23.56 16.75 4.09
N GLU A 184 24.04 17.56 5.05
CA GLU A 184 25.41 17.39 5.58
C GLU A 184 25.62 16.06 6.35
N PRO A 185 24.71 15.63 7.25
CA PRO A 185 24.78 14.28 7.82
C PRO A 185 24.74 13.16 6.77
N ALA A 186 23.92 13.34 5.71
CA ALA A 186 23.78 12.33 4.67
C ALA A 186 25.05 12.20 3.80
N THR A 187 25.70 13.31 3.45
CA THR A 187 26.99 13.29 2.73
C THR A 187 28.14 12.83 3.61
N THR A 188 28.12 13.13 4.91
CA THR A 188 29.08 12.57 5.87
C THR A 188 29.00 11.04 5.91
N THR A 189 27.80 10.49 5.79
CA THR A 189 27.60 9.03 5.78
C THR A 189 28.15 8.37 4.51
N LEU A 190 28.14 9.06 3.37
CA LEU A 190 28.84 8.59 2.16
C LEU A 190 30.34 8.41 2.43
N GLN A 191 30.99 9.38 3.07
CA GLN A 191 32.40 9.26 3.43
C GLN A 191 32.63 8.05 4.35
N HIS A 192 31.80 7.88 5.38
CA HIS A 192 31.92 6.74 6.30
C HIS A 192 31.75 5.37 5.62
N ALA A 193 30.85 5.27 4.63
CA ALA A 193 30.64 4.04 3.88
C ALA A 193 31.86 3.70 3.00
N LEU A 194 32.47 4.71 2.38
CA LEU A 194 33.69 4.54 1.60
C LEU A 194 34.90 4.17 2.47
N ASP A 195 35.08 4.85 3.61
CA ASP A 195 36.20 4.60 4.54
C ASP A 195 36.17 3.18 5.15
N ARG A 196 34.97 2.61 5.29
CA ARG A 196 34.75 1.27 5.85
C ARG A 196 34.62 0.18 4.79
N ASP A 197 34.76 0.54 3.52
CA ASP A 197 34.58 -0.35 2.38
C ASP A 197 33.22 -1.08 2.35
N GLU A 198 32.16 -0.37 2.77
CA GLU A 198 30.81 -0.92 2.82
C GLU A 198 30.27 -1.19 1.40
N THR A 199 29.53 -2.29 1.25
CA THR A 199 28.88 -2.65 -0.03
C THR A 199 27.48 -2.07 -0.14
N ALA A 200 26.70 -2.10 0.94
CA ALA A 200 25.34 -1.57 0.97
C ALA A 200 25.01 -0.99 2.34
N LEU A 201 24.52 0.25 2.38
CA LEU A 201 24.14 0.93 3.61
C LEU A 201 22.83 1.69 3.41
N THR A 202 21.89 1.51 4.34
CA THR A 202 20.66 2.30 4.41
C THR A 202 20.84 3.44 5.41
N VAL A 203 20.57 4.66 4.96
CA VAL A 203 20.74 5.91 5.73
C VAL A 203 19.39 6.62 5.73
N ILE A 204 18.69 6.56 6.85
CA ILE A 204 17.34 7.12 6.99
C ILE A 204 17.09 7.55 8.42
N ASP A 205 16.46 8.71 8.59
CA ASP A 205 15.89 9.14 9.87
C ASP A 205 14.45 8.62 9.97
N MET A 206 14.20 7.77 10.97
CA MET A 206 12.95 7.05 11.13
C MET A 206 12.45 7.14 12.59
N ASP A 207 11.21 7.59 12.78
CA ASP A 207 10.42 7.31 13.97
C ASP A 207 9.90 5.87 13.86
N TRP A 208 10.67 4.92 14.39
CA TRP A 208 10.37 3.49 14.32
C TRP A 208 9.01 3.13 14.93
N ARG A 209 8.52 3.89 15.92
CA ARG A 209 7.21 3.63 16.51
C ARG A 209 6.10 3.94 15.53
N ARG A 210 6.11 5.14 14.94
CA ARG A 210 5.12 5.52 13.92
C ARG A 210 5.22 4.65 12.68
N PHE A 211 6.45 4.40 12.22
CA PHE A 211 6.67 3.59 11.03
C PHE A 211 6.18 2.15 11.23
N THR A 212 6.49 1.51 12.35
CA THR A 212 6.06 0.13 12.64
C THR A 212 4.54 0.04 12.66
N LEU A 213 3.86 0.93 13.39
CA LEU A 213 2.39 0.98 13.45
C LEU A 213 1.76 1.09 12.06
N ALA A 214 2.29 1.95 11.19
CA ALA A 214 1.81 2.11 9.83
C ALA A 214 2.15 0.91 8.93
N PHE A 215 3.36 0.39 9.04
CA PHE A 215 3.91 -0.65 8.16
C PHE A 215 3.28 -2.02 8.40
N THR A 216 2.92 -2.32 9.65
CA THR A 216 2.28 -3.59 10.05
C THR A 216 0.76 -3.49 10.15
N ALA A 217 0.18 -2.34 9.77
CA ALA A 217 -1.25 -2.05 9.93
C ALA A 217 -2.19 -3.03 9.22
N ASP A 218 -1.77 -3.54 8.06
CA ASP A 218 -2.56 -4.47 7.23
C ASP A 218 -2.24 -5.94 7.52
N ARG A 219 -0.96 -6.26 7.75
CA ARG A 219 -0.49 -7.61 8.05
C ARG A 219 0.83 -7.56 8.80
N SER A 220 1.14 -8.65 9.52
CA SER A 220 2.47 -8.84 10.10
C SER A 220 3.56 -8.79 9.01
N ARG A 221 4.66 -8.11 9.32
CA ARG A 221 5.82 -7.92 8.42
C ARG A 221 7.10 -8.29 9.16
N PRO A 222 7.64 -9.50 8.94
CA PRO A 222 8.82 -9.96 9.69
C PRO A 222 10.09 -9.12 9.52
N LEU A 223 10.14 -8.32 8.46
CA LEU A 223 11.26 -7.43 8.11
C LEU A 223 11.74 -6.54 9.27
N LEU A 224 10.86 -6.18 10.20
CA LEU A 224 11.20 -5.27 11.31
C LEU A 224 11.57 -5.97 12.62
N HIS A 225 11.48 -7.30 12.71
CA HIS A 225 11.64 -8.00 13.99
C HIS A 225 13.04 -7.93 14.59
N ASP A 226 14.07 -7.73 13.75
CA ASP A 226 15.45 -7.61 14.20
C ASP A 226 15.82 -6.18 14.64
N LEU A 227 14.90 -5.22 14.47
CA LEU A 227 15.06 -3.85 14.97
C LEU A 227 14.46 -3.75 16.38
N PRO A 228 15.27 -3.45 17.42
CA PRO A 228 14.78 -3.41 18.80
C PRO A 228 13.57 -2.50 19.00
N GLU A 229 13.62 -1.28 18.46
CA GLU A 229 12.57 -0.27 18.62
C GLU A 229 11.27 -0.67 17.93
N ALA A 230 11.33 -1.40 16.81
CA ALA A 230 10.16 -1.91 16.12
C ALA A 230 9.60 -3.16 16.83
N ARG A 231 10.48 -4.02 17.34
CA ARG A 231 10.10 -5.22 18.09
C ARG A 231 9.32 -4.88 19.35
N GLU A 232 9.76 -3.89 20.12
CA GLU A 232 9.03 -3.40 21.30
C GLU A 232 7.59 -3.02 20.94
N VAL A 233 7.40 -2.31 19.84
CA VAL A 233 6.07 -1.87 19.37
C VAL A 233 5.21 -3.04 18.93
N VAL A 234 5.78 -4.03 18.24
CA VAL A 234 5.04 -5.24 17.83
C VAL A 234 4.62 -6.07 19.06
N GLU A 235 5.50 -6.20 20.06
CA GLU A 235 5.19 -6.91 21.30
C GLU A 235 4.12 -6.17 22.12
N GLU A 236 4.16 -4.83 22.20
CA GLU A 236 3.11 -4.01 22.79
C GLU A 236 1.75 -4.22 22.10
N MET A 237 1.72 -4.22 20.76
CA MET A 237 0.51 -4.46 19.98
C MET A 237 -0.05 -5.85 20.24
N ALA A 238 0.80 -6.88 20.22
CA ALA A 238 0.40 -8.25 20.48
C ALA A 238 -0.13 -8.45 21.90
N ALA A 239 0.49 -7.81 22.90
CA ALA A 239 0.01 -7.83 24.28
C ALA A 239 -1.36 -7.13 24.42
N ALA A 240 -1.56 -5.98 23.77
CA ALA A 240 -2.84 -5.28 23.78
C ALA A 240 -3.98 -6.08 23.12
N GLU A 241 -3.67 -6.85 22.08
CA GLU A 241 -4.60 -7.79 21.46
C GLU A 241 -4.89 -9.01 22.36
N ALA A 242 -3.86 -9.59 22.97
CA ALA A 242 -3.98 -10.77 23.83
C ALA A 242 -4.73 -10.50 25.14
N ASP A 243 -4.55 -9.32 25.73
CA ASP A 243 -5.30 -8.88 26.92
C ASP A 243 -6.77 -8.54 26.62
N GLY A 244 -7.19 -8.64 25.35
CA GLY A 244 -8.53 -8.29 24.93
C GLY A 244 -8.82 -6.80 25.14
N GLY A 245 -7.79 -5.93 25.12
CA GLY A 245 -7.94 -4.50 25.39
C GLY A 245 -8.96 -3.83 24.46
N GLY A 246 -9.01 -4.25 23.20
CA GLY A 246 -10.05 -3.80 22.26
C GLY A 246 -11.46 -4.30 22.64
N ALA A 247 -11.59 -5.55 23.10
CA ALA A 247 -12.87 -6.09 23.55
C ALA A 247 -13.34 -5.43 24.86
N ALA A 248 -12.43 -5.16 25.80
CA ALA A 248 -12.72 -4.44 27.04
C ALA A 248 -13.07 -2.97 26.78
N ALA A 249 -12.36 -2.28 25.88
CA ALA A 249 -12.69 -0.93 25.44
C ALA A 249 -14.05 -0.88 24.73
N GLY A 250 -14.34 -1.85 23.86
CA GLY A 250 -15.64 -2.01 23.22
C GLY A 250 -16.77 -2.23 24.23
N ALA A 251 -16.57 -3.10 25.22
CA ALA A 251 -17.54 -3.34 26.29
C ALA A 251 -17.78 -2.09 27.16
N ALA A 252 -16.72 -1.33 27.47
CA ALA A 252 -16.84 -0.07 28.20
C ALA A 252 -17.60 0.99 27.39
N LEU A 253 -17.30 1.12 26.10
CA LEU A 253 -18.00 2.01 25.18
C LEU A 253 -19.48 1.61 25.03
N ALA A 254 -19.78 0.32 24.89
CA ALA A 254 -21.14 -0.20 24.83
C ALA A 254 -21.93 0.13 26.12
N GLY A 255 -21.32 -0.08 27.30
CA GLY A 255 -21.91 0.26 28.59
C GLY A 255 -22.18 1.76 28.75
N GLN A 256 -21.25 2.62 28.31
CA GLN A 256 -21.42 4.07 28.31
C GLN A 256 -22.58 4.49 27.40
N LEU A 257 -22.66 3.93 26.19
CA LEU A 257 -23.72 4.26 25.24
C LEU A 257 -25.10 3.78 25.74
N ALA A 258 -25.18 2.59 26.33
CA ALA A 258 -26.45 2.06 26.86
C ALA A 258 -27.10 3.00 27.90
N ALA A 259 -26.29 3.69 28.71
CA ALA A 259 -26.77 4.62 29.73
C ALA A 259 -27.20 5.99 29.19
N LEU A 260 -26.93 6.30 27.92
CA LEU A 260 -27.19 7.61 27.32
C LEU A 260 -28.47 7.60 26.45
N PRO A 261 -29.17 8.75 26.34
CA PRO A 261 -30.19 8.97 25.30
C PRO A 261 -29.61 8.88 23.89
N GLU A 262 -30.43 8.55 22.89
CA GLU A 262 -30.01 8.34 21.49
C GLU A 262 -29.18 9.50 20.92
N THR A 263 -29.62 10.74 21.11
CA THR A 263 -28.92 11.94 20.64
C THR A 263 -27.54 12.14 21.29
N GLU A 264 -27.37 11.69 22.54
CA GLU A 264 -26.10 11.74 23.23
C GLU A 264 -25.17 10.59 22.81
N ARG A 265 -25.71 9.42 22.47
CA ARG A 265 -24.94 8.30 21.90
C ARG A 265 -24.29 8.69 20.58
N GLU A 266 -25.06 9.31 19.69
CA GLU A 266 -24.57 9.78 18.38
C GLU A 266 -23.48 10.83 18.55
N ARG A 267 -23.64 11.76 19.49
CA ARG A 267 -22.62 12.77 19.80
C ARG A 267 -21.31 12.14 20.29
N VAL A 268 -21.38 11.17 21.19
CA VAL A 268 -20.19 10.47 21.72
C VAL A 268 -19.46 9.71 20.61
N LEU A 269 -20.18 8.97 19.78
CA LEU A 269 -19.59 8.23 18.66
C LEU A 269 -18.99 9.17 17.60
N LEU A 270 -19.68 10.28 17.30
CA LEU A 270 -19.15 11.27 16.37
C LEU A 270 -17.87 11.93 16.91
N ASP A 271 -17.84 12.27 18.20
CA ASP A 271 -16.63 12.83 18.82
C ASP A 271 -15.48 11.81 18.85
N LEU A 272 -15.76 10.52 19.05
CA LEU A 272 -14.76 9.44 18.92
C LEU A 272 -14.17 9.41 17.50
N VAL A 273 -15.01 9.39 16.46
CA VAL A 273 -14.55 9.36 15.07
C VAL A 273 -13.76 10.62 14.73
N ARG A 274 -14.27 11.80 15.07
CA ARG A 274 -13.57 13.08 14.82
C ARG A 274 -12.24 13.16 15.56
N SER A 275 -12.14 12.62 16.77
CA SER A 275 -10.88 12.55 17.52
C SER A 275 -9.87 11.61 16.86
N ALA A 276 -10.33 10.46 16.36
CA ALA A 276 -9.48 9.53 15.62
C ALA A 276 -8.98 10.15 14.30
N VAL A 277 -9.87 10.84 13.58
CA VAL A 277 -9.52 11.57 12.36
C VAL A 277 -8.52 12.69 12.62
N ALA A 278 -8.74 13.48 13.67
CA ALA A 278 -7.82 14.55 14.05
C ALA A 278 -6.43 14.00 14.36
N ALA A 279 -6.33 12.87 15.06
CA ALA A 279 -5.07 12.23 15.35
C ALA A 279 -4.33 11.74 14.09
N VAL A 280 -5.04 11.09 13.15
CA VAL A 280 -4.47 10.59 11.88
C VAL A 280 -4.01 11.74 10.96
N LEU A 281 -4.72 12.87 10.98
CA LEU A 281 -4.39 14.03 10.15
C LEU A 281 -3.50 15.06 10.87
N GLY A 282 -3.11 14.84 12.12
CA GLY A 282 -2.28 15.76 12.89
C GLY A 282 -2.98 17.07 13.27
N HIS A 283 -4.31 17.09 13.34
CA HIS A 283 -5.07 18.25 13.80
C HIS A 283 -5.05 18.36 15.33
N SER A 284 -5.14 19.58 15.85
CA SER A 284 -5.07 19.88 17.29
C SER A 284 -6.25 19.33 18.11
N GLY A 285 -7.34 18.89 17.46
CA GLY A 285 -8.44 18.21 18.13
C GLY A 285 -9.64 17.94 17.23
N ALA A 286 -10.60 17.19 17.76
CA ALA A 286 -11.82 16.76 17.06
C ALA A 286 -12.62 17.91 16.44
N GLN A 287 -12.59 19.10 17.05
CA GLN A 287 -13.35 20.26 16.58
C GLN A 287 -12.84 20.82 15.25
N ALA A 288 -11.59 20.53 14.87
CA ALA A 288 -11.04 20.92 13.57
C ALA A 288 -11.55 20.05 12.40
N VAL A 289 -12.21 18.93 12.70
CA VAL A 289 -12.73 17.99 11.71
C VAL A 289 -14.22 18.22 11.52
N GLU A 290 -14.67 18.51 10.30
CA GLU A 290 -16.09 18.67 10.01
C GLU A 290 -16.80 17.30 9.88
N ALA A 291 -17.94 17.14 10.56
CA ALA A 291 -18.64 15.86 10.65
C ALA A 291 -19.17 15.32 9.30
N GLY A 292 -19.61 16.21 8.41
CA GLY A 292 -20.18 15.86 7.11
C GLY A 292 -19.19 15.94 5.95
N ARG A 293 -17.93 16.32 6.21
CA ARG A 293 -16.95 16.52 5.15
C ARG A 293 -16.36 15.18 4.71
N ALA A 294 -16.21 15.00 3.40
CA ALA A 294 -15.73 13.74 2.86
C ALA A 294 -14.27 13.48 3.28
N PHE A 295 -13.93 12.24 3.62
CA PHE A 295 -12.56 11.86 4.00
C PHE A 295 -11.53 12.25 2.93
N LYS A 296 -11.86 12.09 1.65
CA LYS A 296 -11.02 12.50 0.52
C LYS A 296 -10.70 14.00 0.53
N GLU A 297 -11.64 14.84 0.93
CA GLU A 297 -11.46 16.29 1.03
C GLU A 297 -10.75 16.73 2.31
N LEU A 298 -10.76 15.88 3.33
CA LEU A 298 -9.97 16.02 4.55
C LEU A 298 -8.52 15.56 4.36
N GLY A 299 -8.18 14.96 3.21
CA GLY A 299 -6.83 14.52 2.88
C GLY A 299 -6.55 13.06 3.25
N PHE A 300 -7.59 12.23 3.37
CA PHE A 300 -7.40 10.78 3.46
C PHE A 300 -6.97 10.19 2.13
N ASP A 301 -6.08 9.22 2.25
CA ASP A 301 -5.59 8.33 1.22
C ASP A 301 -5.72 6.87 1.68
N SER A 302 -5.33 5.92 0.83
CA SER A 302 -5.47 4.49 1.12
C SER A 302 -4.75 4.02 2.39
N LEU A 303 -3.73 4.75 2.87
CA LEU A 303 -2.95 4.35 4.05
C LEU A 303 -3.52 4.97 5.34
N THR A 304 -3.87 6.25 5.31
CA THR A 304 -4.58 6.92 6.43
C THR A 304 -5.96 6.31 6.68
N ALA A 305 -6.60 5.75 5.65
CA ALA A 305 -7.81 4.93 5.78
C ALA A 305 -7.62 3.74 6.74
N VAL A 306 -6.50 3.03 6.60
CA VAL A 306 -6.17 1.86 7.41
C VAL A 306 -5.83 2.28 8.84
N GLU A 307 -5.08 3.38 9.01
CA GLU A 307 -4.77 3.90 10.35
C GLU A 307 -6.03 4.30 11.12
N LEU A 308 -6.96 5.00 10.47
CA LEU A 308 -8.25 5.35 11.07
C LEU A 308 -9.06 4.09 11.43
N ARG A 309 -9.14 3.12 10.53
CA ARG A 309 -9.81 1.84 10.77
C ARG A 309 -9.23 1.13 11.99
N ASN A 310 -7.91 1.01 12.09
CA ASN A 310 -7.26 0.32 13.21
C ASN A 310 -7.51 1.04 14.53
N ARG A 311 -7.42 2.38 14.53
CA ARG A 311 -7.70 3.19 15.72
C ARG A 311 -9.15 3.07 16.18
N LEU A 312 -10.10 3.08 15.24
CA LEU A 312 -11.52 2.90 15.55
C LEU A 312 -11.83 1.47 15.99
N GLY A 313 -11.21 0.46 15.37
CA GLY A 313 -11.36 -0.94 15.77
C GLY A 313 -10.89 -1.18 17.21
N ALA A 314 -9.73 -0.62 17.57
CA ALA A 314 -9.21 -0.69 18.94
C ALA A 314 -10.12 0.01 19.96
N ALA A 315 -10.69 1.17 19.62
CA ALA A 315 -11.55 1.92 20.53
C ALA A 315 -12.98 1.36 20.65
N SER A 316 -13.50 0.77 19.57
CA SER A 316 -14.86 0.22 19.53
C SER A 316 -14.94 -1.27 19.85
N GLY A 317 -13.81 -1.98 19.81
CA GLY A 317 -13.77 -3.44 19.88
C GLY A 317 -14.32 -4.15 18.65
N LEU A 318 -14.70 -3.41 17.59
CA LEU A 318 -15.26 -3.97 16.37
C LEU A 318 -14.17 -4.37 15.37
N LYS A 319 -14.41 -5.46 14.64
CA LYS A 319 -13.65 -5.78 13.42
C LYS A 319 -14.20 -4.96 12.25
N LEU A 320 -13.61 -3.80 12.02
CA LEU A 320 -14.02 -2.91 10.94
C LEU A 320 -13.50 -3.39 9.58
N PRO A 321 -14.25 -3.23 8.48
CA PRO A 321 -13.80 -3.60 7.15
C PRO A 321 -12.72 -2.64 6.61
N PRO A 322 -11.84 -3.09 5.70
CA PRO A 322 -10.83 -2.22 5.08
C PRO A 322 -11.44 -1.15 4.16
N SER A 323 -12.66 -1.38 3.66
CA SER A 323 -13.43 -0.45 2.83
C SER A 323 -14.20 0.62 3.63
N LEU A 324 -14.10 0.63 4.98
CA LEU A 324 -14.94 1.44 5.87
C LEU A 324 -15.16 2.89 5.41
N ILE A 325 -14.07 3.60 5.10
CA ILE A 325 -14.18 5.03 4.72
C ILE A 325 -14.64 5.25 3.27
N PHE A 326 -14.64 4.21 2.45
CA PHE A 326 -15.17 4.26 1.08
C PHE A 326 -16.67 3.99 1.08
N ASP A 327 -17.11 3.02 1.90
CA ASP A 327 -18.53 2.69 2.10
C ASP A 327 -19.23 3.78 2.93
N HIS A 328 -18.51 4.40 3.86
CA HIS A 328 -18.99 5.46 4.75
C HIS A 328 -18.08 6.70 4.63
N PRO A 329 -18.30 7.57 3.62
CA PRO A 329 -17.33 8.57 3.20
C PRO A 329 -17.18 9.79 4.11
N THR A 330 -17.89 9.86 5.24
CA THR A 330 -17.84 10.99 6.18
C THR A 330 -17.68 10.52 7.62
N PRO A 331 -17.10 11.35 8.52
CA PRO A 331 -17.04 11.03 9.95
C PRO A 331 -18.41 10.68 10.57
N ALA A 332 -19.47 11.37 10.16
CA ALA A 332 -20.83 11.08 10.61
C ALA A 332 -21.33 9.70 10.13
N ALA A 333 -21.05 9.31 8.88
CA ALA A 333 -21.44 8.00 8.36
C ALA A 333 -20.71 6.86 9.08
N VAL A 334 -19.42 7.04 9.39
CA VAL A 334 -18.66 6.06 10.18
C VAL A 334 -19.19 5.97 11.62
N ALA A 335 -19.55 7.10 12.24
CA ALA A 335 -20.15 7.09 13.58
C ALA A 335 -21.48 6.31 13.62
N ALA A 336 -22.31 6.45 12.58
CA ALA A 336 -23.54 5.66 12.43
C ALA A 336 -23.24 4.16 12.24
N TYR A 337 -22.22 3.81 11.46
CA TYR A 337 -21.78 2.42 11.29
C TYR A 337 -21.32 1.80 12.63
N LEU A 338 -20.52 2.54 13.40
CA LEU A 338 -20.08 2.10 14.73
C LEU A 338 -21.27 1.91 15.68
N ARG A 339 -22.29 2.78 15.62
CA ARG A 339 -23.53 2.67 16.39
C ARG A 339 -24.21 1.33 16.13
N ALA A 340 -24.42 0.99 14.87
CA ALA A 340 -25.07 -0.24 14.45
C ALA A 340 -24.28 -1.49 14.88
N GLY A 341 -22.95 -1.42 14.89
CA GLY A 341 -22.10 -2.54 15.34
C GLY A 341 -22.02 -2.73 16.86
N ILE A 342 -22.11 -1.65 17.64
CA ILE A 342 -21.98 -1.69 19.12
C ILE A 342 -23.33 -1.95 19.80
N ALA A 343 -24.41 -1.40 19.24
CA ALA A 343 -25.77 -1.56 19.73
C ALA A 343 -26.67 -1.90 18.54
N PRO A 344 -26.67 -3.16 18.06
CA PRO A 344 -27.63 -3.57 17.04
C PRO A 344 -29.04 -3.30 17.57
N ASP A 345 -29.80 -2.49 16.86
CA ASP A 345 -31.20 -2.25 17.19
C ASP A 345 -31.91 -3.62 17.21
N GLU A 346 -32.53 -3.97 18.35
CA GLU A 346 -33.29 -5.23 18.53
C GLU A 346 -34.44 -5.42 17.51
N ALA A 347 -34.67 -4.46 16.61
CA ALA A 347 -35.72 -4.44 15.60
C ALA A 347 -35.25 -4.71 14.14
N ALA A 348 -33.96 -4.89 13.87
CA ALA A 348 -33.42 -4.89 12.49
C ALA A 348 -33.14 -6.26 11.85
N ASP A 349 -33.54 -7.38 12.47
CA ASP A 349 -33.13 -8.73 12.02
C ASP A 349 -33.76 -9.20 10.70
N GLY A 350 -34.79 -8.50 10.18
CA GLY A 350 -35.46 -8.84 8.91
C GLY A 350 -35.07 -7.96 7.72
N THR A 351 -34.70 -6.70 7.96
CA THR A 351 -34.55 -5.70 6.89
C THR A 351 -33.23 -5.86 6.13
N ALA A 352 -32.15 -6.24 6.83
CA ALA A 352 -30.84 -6.46 6.20
C ALA A 352 -30.84 -7.66 5.23
N VAL A 353 -31.60 -8.72 5.54
CA VAL A 353 -31.75 -9.89 4.65
C VAL A 353 -32.51 -9.51 3.38
N LEU A 354 -33.52 -8.65 3.50
CA LEU A 354 -34.30 -8.16 2.36
C LEU A 354 -33.45 -7.25 1.44
N GLU A 355 -32.60 -6.38 2.00
CA GLU A 355 -31.69 -5.54 1.20
C GLU A 355 -30.67 -6.36 0.40
N GLU A 356 -30.16 -7.47 0.95
CA GLU A 356 -29.27 -8.37 0.21
C GLU A 356 -30.00 -9.16 -0.90
N LEU A 357 -31.28 -9.49 -0.68
CA LEU A 357 -32.13 -10.09 -1.72
C LEU A 357 -32.41 -9.11 -2.87
N ASP A 358 -32.62 -7.83 -2.58
CA ASP A 358 -32.82 -6.78 -3.60
C ASP A 358 -31.56 -6.58 -4.48
N LYS A 359 -30.37 -6.63 -3.87
CA LYS A 359 -29.09 -6.60 -4.59
C LYS A 359 -28.93 -7.82 -5.50
N LEU A 360 -29.30 -9.00 -5.02
CA LEU A 360 -29.26 -10.24 -5.80
C LEU A 360 -30.23 -10.20 -6.98
N GLU A 361 -31.45 -9.70 -6.79
CA GLU A 361 -32.43 -9.51 -7.86
C GLU A 361 -31.92 -8.55 -8.95
N THR A 362 -31.31 -7.44 -8.54
CA THR A 362 -30.69 -6.47 -9.47
C THR A 362 -29.56 -7.10 -10.28
N ALA A 363 -28.71 -7.93 -9.65
CA ALA A 363 -27.62 -8.62 -10.34
C ALA A 363 -28.13 -9.67 -11.34
N LEU A 364 -29.20 -10.40 -11.00
CA LEU A 364 -29.82 -11.42 -11.86
C LEU A 364 -30.55 -10.83 -13.06
N THR A 365 -31.13 -9.63 -12.92
CA THR A 365 -31.85 -8.94 -13.99
C THR A 365 -30.94 -8.09 -14.87
N GLY A 366 -29.84 -7.54 -14.32
CA GLY A 366 -28.86 -6.72 -15.04
C GLY A 366 -27.87 -7.50 -15.91
N THR A 367 -27.82 -8.83 -15.78
CA THR A 367 -26.86 -9.68 -16.50
C THR A 367 -27.61 -10.66 -17.40
N ALA A 368 -27.17 -10.86 -18.64
CA ALA A 368 -27.67 -11.92 -19.52
C ALA A 368 -26.66 -13.09 -19.55
N PRO A 369 -26.59 -13.94 -18.50
CA PRO A 369 -25.65 -15.06 -18.47
C PRO A 369 -26.00 -16.11 -19.53
N ASP A 370 -24.98 -16.84 -19.98
CA ASP A 370 -25.15 -18.01 -20.82
C ASP A 370 -25.98 -19.11 -20.12
N ASN A 371 -26.45 -20.09 -20.90
CA ASN A 371 -27.37 -21.12 -20.40
C ASN A 371 -26.76 -21.99 -19.29
N ILE A 372 -25.44 -22.18 -19.30
CA ILE A 372 -24.73 -23.00 -18.30
C ILE A 372 -24.66 -22.26 -16.96
N THR A 373 -24.28 -20.98 -17.00
CA THR A 373 -24.21 -20.11 -15.84
C THR A 373 -25.60 -19.90 -15.24
N ARG A 374 -26.63 -19.73 -16.08
CA ARG A 374 -28.03 -19.65 -15.64
C ARG A 374 -28.47 -20.92 -14.90
N ALA A 375 -28.17 -22.11 -15.42
CA ALA A 375 -28.51 -23.36 -14.76
C ALA A 375 -27.84 -23.51 -13.37
N ARG A 376 -26.56 -23.16 -13.25
CA ARG A 376 -25.83 -23.17 -11.97
C ARG A 376 -26.44 -22.20 -10.94
N ILE A 377 -26.77 -20.99 -11.38
CA ILE A 377 -27.42 -19.98 -10.53
C ILE A 377 -28.78 -20.49 -10.04
N THR A 378 -29.62 -21.01 -10.95
CA THR A 378 -30.94 -21.55 -10.59
C THR A 378 -30.85 -22.69 -9.58
N MET A 379 -29.94 -23.64 -9.77
CA MET A 379 -29.75 -24.74 -8.82
C MET A 379 -29.32 -24.25 -7.43
N ARG A 380 -28.48 -23.21 -7.37
CA ARG A 380 -28.01 -22.65 -6.09
C ARG A 380 -29.12 -21.91 -5.35
N LEU A 381 -29.97 -21.17 -6.07
CA LEU A 381 -31.17 -20.53 -5.51
C LEU A 381 -32.18 -21.57 -5.00
N GLN A 382 -32.41 -22.65 -5.73
CA GLN A 382 -33.28 -23.75 -5.31
C GLN A 382 -32.76 -24.46 -4.05
N SER A 383 -31.43 -24.67 -3.95
CA SER A 383 -30.82 -25.25 -2.75
C SER A 383 -30.94 -24.33 -1.53
N LEU A 384 -30.78 -23.02 -1.73
CA LEU A 384 -31.01 -22.00 -0.69
C LEU A 384 -32.47 -22.00 -0.21
N MET A 385 -33.44 -22.04 -1.13
CA MET A 385 -34.87 -22.14 -0.78
C MET A 385 -35.19 -23.43 -0.02
N ALA A 386 -34.61 -24.56 -0.42
CA ALA A 386 -34.82 -25.84 0.27
C ALA A 386 -34.33 -25.78 1.73
N LYS A 387 -33.11 -25.25 1.95
CA LYS A 387 -32.56 -25.07 3.30
C LYS A 387 -33.38 -24.11 4.15
N TRP A 388 -33.90 -23.03 3.55
CA TRP A 388 -34.76 -22.06 4.24
C TRP A 388 -36.10 -22.68 4.67
N ASN A 389 -36.72 -23.48 3.81
CA ASN A 389 -37.98 -24.16 4.14
C ASN A 389 -37.79 -25.30 5.15
N GLU A 390 -36.61 -25.92 5.19
CA GLU A 390 -36.26 -26.91 6.22
C GLU A 390 -36.07 -26.25 7.59
N SER A 391 -35.56 -25.01 7.65
CA SER A 391 -35.45 -24.24 8.91
C SER A 391 -36.80 -23.79 9.48
N ASP A 392 -37.86 -23.70 8.67
CA ASP A 392 -39.23 -23.42 9.12
C ASP A 392 -40.00 -24.70 9.57
N GLY A 393 -39.43 -25.89 9.40
CA GLY A 393 -40.09 -27.17 9.59
C GLY A 393 -40.13 -27.74 11.02
N THR A 394 -39.53 -27.09 12.02
CA THR A 394 -39.52 -27.58 13.41
C THR A 394 -40.59 -26.95 14.28
N ALA A 395 -41.85 -27.36 14.11
CA ALA A 395 -42.85 -27.52 15.19
C ALA A 395 -44.25 -27.87 14.66
N VAL A 396 -44.56 -29.16 14.41
CA VAL A 396 -45.88 -29.74 14.75
C VAL A 396 -45.70 -31.22 15.09
N THR A 397 -45.82 -31.55 16.36
CA THR A 397 -46.06 -32.92 16.85
C THR A 397 -47.55 -33.25 16.72
N ALA A 398 -47.92 -34.27 15.95
CA ALA A 398 -49.19 -35.01 16.13
C ALA A 398 -49.08 -36.44 15.55
N GLU A 399 -49.70 -37.36 16.28
CA GLU A 399 -49.64 -38.84 16.31
C GLU A 399 -50.07 -39.65 15.05
N PRO A 400 -49.83 -40.98 15.01
CA PRO A 400 -49.83 -41.78 13.80
C PRO A 400 -51.22 -42.37 13.46
N ALA A 401 -51.56 -42.40 12.17
CA ALA A 401 -52.65 -43.25 11.66
C ALA A 401 -52.28 -43.88 10.32
N THR A 402 -52.46 -45.19 10.29
CA THR A 402 -52.30 -46.17 9.22
C THR A 402 -53.06 -45.85 7.92
N THR A 403 -52.44 -46.03 6.75
CA THR A 403 -52.96 -46.75 5.58
C THR A 403 -51.88 -46.91 4.48
N ALA A 404 -52.04 -47.93 3.64
CA ALA A 404 -51.02 -48.56 2.80
C ALA A 404 -50.83 -47.95 1.39
N ALA A 405 -49.56 -47.97 0.93
CA ALA A 405 -49.00 -48.06 -0.45
C ALA A 405 -49.40 -47.00 -1.52
N PRO A 406 -48.58 -46.71 -2.56
CA PRO A 406 -47.48 -47.52 -3.11
C PRO A 406 -46.11 -46.81 -3.26
N GLU A 407 -45.09 -47.62 -3.53
CA GLU A 407 -43.70 -47.25 -3.80
C GLU A 407 -43.54 -46.17 -4.89
N ARG A 408 -42.74 -45.15 -4.60
CA ARG A 408 -42.15 -44.22 -5.59
C ARG A 408 -40.66 -44.55 -5.73
N PRO A 409 -40.10 -44.49 -6.95
CA PRO A 409 -38.73 -44.93 -7.20
C PRO A 409 -37.72 -44.02 -6.49
N ALA A 410 -36.60 -44.61 -6.08
CA ALA A 410 -35.49 -43.91 -5.45
C ALA A 410 -35.10 -42.68 -6.31
N LYS A 411 -35.21 -41.49 -5.71
CA LYS A 411 -34.55 -40.30 -6.25
C LYS A 411 -33.05 -40.52 -6.04
N ASP A 412 -32.30 -40.66 -7.13
CA ASP A 412 -30.85 -40.52 -7.12
C ASP A 412 -30.52 -39.11 -6.60
N THR A 413 -30.28 -39.00 -5.29
CA THR A 413 -29.70 -37.81 -4.69
C THR A 413 -28.22 -37.81 -5.05
N VAL A 414 -27.85 -36.95 -5.99
CA VAL A 414 -26.44 -36.73 -6.33
C VAL A 414 -25.81 -35.96 -5.16
N ASP A 415 -24.80 -36.55 -4.53
CA ASP A 415 -24.07 -35.92 -3.42
C ASP A 415 -23.44 -34.60 -3.87
N ALA A 416 -23.74 -33.52 -3.15
CA ALA A 416 -23.28 -32.17 -3.49
C ALA A 416 -21.74 -32.04 -3.42
N GLU A 417 -21.07 -32.90 -2.66
CA GLU A 417 -19.60 -32.96 -2.58
C GLU A 417 -18.97 -33.62 -3.83
N GLN A 418 -19.65 -34.56 -4.49
CA GLN A 418 -19.15 -35.18 -5.72
C GLN A 418 -19.21 -34.23 -6.93
N LEU A 419 -20.11 -33.23 -6.91
CA LEU A 419 -20.23 -32.22 -7.98
C LEU A 419 -19.20 -31.09 -7.90
N GLN A 420 -18.64 -30.79 -6.73
CA GLN A 420 -17.64 -29.73 -6.58
C GLN A 420 -16.26 -30.13 -7.12
N SER A 421 -16.01 -31.43 -7.30
CA SER A 421 -14.73 -31.98 -7.77
C SER A 421 -14.80 -32.56 -9.19
N ALA A 422 -15.97 -32.54 -9.83
CA ALA A 422 -16.18 -33.12 -11.15
C ALA A 422 -15.56 -32.27 -12.27
N SER A 423 -14.95 -32.95 -13.24
CA SER A 423 -14.42 -32.34 -14.46
C SER A 423 -15.54 -31.96 -15.45
N ASP A 424 -15.23 -31.08 -16.40
CA ASP A 424 -16.22 -30.61 -17.38
C ASP A 424 -16.83 -31.76 -18.22
N GLU A 425 -16.07 -32.82 -18.54
CA GLU A 425 -16.58 -34.00 -19.24
C GLU A 425 -17.55 -34.84 -18.40
N GLU A 426 -17.32 -34.94 -17.09
CA GLU A 426 -18.19 -35.67 -16.17
C GLU A 426 -19.51 -34.92 -15.94
N LEU A 427 -19.46 -33.59 -15.93
CA LEU A 427 -20.64 -32.71 -15.90
C LEU A 427 -21.50 -32.85 -17.17
N PHE A 428 -20.88 -32.93 -18.35
CA PHE A 428 -21.60 -33.20 -19.60
C PHE A 428 -22.27 -34.59 -19.61
N ALA A 429 -21.63 -35.60 -19.02
CA ALA A 429 -22.21 -36.92 -18.86
C ALA A 429 -23.43 -36.90 -17.91
N PHE A 430 -23.39 -36.12 -16.82
CA PHE A 430 -24.52 -35.96 -15.90
C PHE A 430 -25.72 -35.26 -16.54
N ILE A 431 -25.49 -34.23 -17.34
CA ILE A 431 -26.55 -33.51 -18.08
C ILE A 431 -27.23 -34.44 -19.10
N ASN A 432 -26.46 -35.24 -19.83
CA ASN A 432 -27.01 -36.21 -20.80
C ASN A 432 -27.74 -37.39 -20.15
N LYS A 433 -27.42 -37.72 -18.89
CA LYS A 433 -28.09 -38.80 -18.14
C LYS A 433 -29.34 -38.33 -17.39
N GLY A 434 -29.40 -37.04 -17.03
CA GLY A 434 -30.53 -36.40 -16.33
C GLY A 434 -31.63 -35.87 -17.26
N LEU A 435 -31.32 -35.62 -18.53
CA LEU A 435 -32.31 -35.24 -19.56
C LEU A 435 -32.60 -36.43 -20.47
N GLY A 436 -33.37 -37.38 -19.94
CA GLY A 436 -34.06 -38.38 -20.75
C GLY A 436 -35.04 -37.69 -21.72
N ARG A 437 -34.91 -38.04 -23.01
CA ARG A 437 -35.77 -37.69 -24.15
C ARG A 437 -37.20 -37.25 -23.79
N ALA A 438 -37.53 -36.01 -24.12
CA ALA A 438 -38.81 -35.58 -24.67
C ALA A 438 -38.59 -34.36 -25.56
#